data_AF-A0A355A8R0-F1
#
_entry.id   AF-A0A355A8R0-F1
#
_cell.length_a   1.000
_cell.length_b   1.000
_cell.length_c   1.000
_cell.angle_alpha   90.00
_cell.angle_beta   90.00
_cell.angle_gamma   90.00
#
_symmetry.space_group_name_H-M   'P 1'
#
loop_
_entity.id
_entity.type
_entity.pdbx_description
1 polymer ?
#
loop_
_entity_poly.entity_id
_entity_poly.type
_entity_poly.pdbx_seq_one_letter_code
_entity_poly.pdbx_strand_id
1 'polypeptide(L)'
;MEGNSTILILIASLTVAVLVVVIVIIFSIFQNKKIDFLNEQKEAEQRFKEEIIKSQLETQEQTLQNISWELHDNVGQLLSVARMQLNILQPQLKENQKELVNETGEIISKSLQEIRSLSKLLNPEMVKNIGLDEAIQLEIDRFN
;
A
#
# COMPACT_ATOMS: atom_id res chain seq x y z
N MET A 1 15.45 -53.84 64.39
CA MET A 1 15.68 -52.39 64.21
C MET A 1 15.99 -52.02 62.76
N GLU A 2 16.51 -52.93 61.92
CA GLU A 2 16.87 -52.64 60.52
C GLU A 2 15.67 -52.37 59.57
N GLY A 3 14.55 -53.07 59.77
CA GLY A 3 13.36 -52.92 58.89
C GLY A 3 12.62 -51.59 58.97
N ASN A 4 12.78 -50.82 60.06
CA ASN A 4 12.14 -49.51 60.17
C ASN A 4 12.90 -48.44 59.36
N SER A 5 14.23 -48.54 59.31
CA SER A 5 15.09 -47.61 58.55
C SER A 5 14.90 -47.77 57.04
N THR A 6 14.70 -49.00 56.54
CA THR A 6 14.45 -49.25 55.11
C THR A 6 13.11 -48.67 54.65
N ILE A 7 12.06 -48.81 55.47
CA ILE A 7 10.73 -48.23 55.18
C ILE A 7 10.81 -46.70 55.12
N LEU A 8 11.53 -46.06 56.04
CA LEU A 8 11.70 -44.60 56.06
C LEU A 8 12.42 -44.09 54.79
N ILE A 9 13.45 -44.80 54.32
CA ILE A 9 14.18 -44.43 53.09
C ILE A 9 13.26 -44.53 51.87
N LEU A 10 12.41 -45.55 51.78
CA LEU A 10 11.45 -45.72 50.68
C LEU A 10 10.40 -44.62 50.64
N ILE A 11 9.89 -44.21 51.81
CA ILE A 11 8.91 -43.11 51.89
C ILE A 11 9.57 -41.79 51.49
N ALA A 12 10.80 -41.53 51.94
CA ALA A 12 11.52 -40.32 51.59
C ALA A 12 11.83 -40.25 50.09
N SER A 13 12.27 -41.34 49.48
CA SER A 13 12.56 -41.39 48.04
C SER A 13 11.29 -41.23 47.20
N LEU A 14 10.18 -41.85 47.59
CA LEU A 14 8.88 -41.67 46.93
C LEU A 14 8.40 -40.23 47.03
N THR A 15 8.54 -39.60 48.20
CA THR A 15 8.15 -38.20 48.42
C THR A 15 8.94 -37.27 47.49
N VAL A 16 10.26 -37.45 47.41
CA VAL A 16 11.12 -36.67 46.51
C VAL A 16 10.74 -36.92 45.05
N ALA A 17 10.49 -38.16 44.65
CA ALA A 17 10.07 -38.49 43.29
C ALA A 17 8.75 -37.79 42.90
N VAL A 18 7.75 -37.80 43.79
CA VAL A 18 6.47 -37.10 43.57
C VAL A 18 6.70 -35.59 43.44
N LEU A 19 7.52 -34.99 44.31
CA LEU A 19 7.83 -33.55 44.22
C LEU A 19 8.50 -33.19 42.89
N VAL A 20 9.44 -34.00 42.41
CA VAL A 20 10.09 -33.78 41.10
C VAL A 20 9.05 -33.85 39.97
N VAL A 21 8.16 -34.85 39.99
CA VAL A 21 7.10 -34.97 38.98
C VAL A 21 6.18 -33.74 38.99
N VAL A 22 5.77 -33.27 40.16
CA VAL A 22 4.93 -32.07 40.29
C VAL A 22 5.64 -30.83 39.73
N ILE A 23 6.93 -30.64 40.05
CA ILE A 23 7.73 -29.52 39.52
C ILE A 23 7.81 -29.60 37.99
N VAL A 24 8.05 -30.78 37.43
CA VAL A 24 8.10 -30.98 35.97
C VAL A 24 6.75 -30.66 35.32
N ILE A 25 5.63 -31.07 35.91
CA ILE A 25 4.28 -30.76 35.41
C ILE A 25 4.02 -29.25 35.43
N ILE A 26 4.30 -28.59 36.56
CA ILE A 26 4.12 -27.13 36.68
C ILE A 26 4.99 -26.40 35.66
N PHE A 27 6.26 -26.80 35.52
CA PHE A 27 7.17 -26.21 34.55
C PHE A 27 6.68 -26.40 33.12
N SER A 28 6.19 -27.60 32.77
CA SER A 28 5.63 -27.89 31.45
C SER A 28 4.42 -27.00 31.14
N ILE A 29 3.47 -26.86 32.08
CA ILE A 29 2.30 -25.98 31.93
C ILE A 29 2.73 -24.52 31.75
N PHE A 30 3.69 -24.05 32.55
CA PHE A 30 4.21 -22.69 32.48
C PHE A 30 4.86 -22.40 31.12
N GLN A 31 5.66 -23.33 30.61
CA GLN A 31 6.31 -23.20 29.32
C GLN A 31 5.30 -23.14 28.17
N ASN A 32 4.27 -23.98 28.18
CA ASN A 32 3.21 -23.96 27.17
C ASN A 32 2.46 -22.62 27.18
N LYS A 33 2.02 -22.15 28.35
CA LYS A 33 1.35 -20.84 28.46
C LYS A 33 2.22 -19.68 27.99
N LYS A 34 3.52 -19.73 28.27
CA LYS A 34 4.47 -18.72 27.80
C LYS A 34 4.60 -18.73 26.27
N ILE A 35 4.63 -19.92 25.66
CA ILE A 35 4.69 -20.07 24.20
C ILE A 35 3.42 -19.50 23.57
N ASP A 36 2.25 -19.86 24.08
CA ASP A 36 0.96 -19.38 23.58
C ASP A 36 0.89 -17.84 23.64
N PHE A 37 1.26 -17.24 24.78
CA PHE A 37 1.32 -15.79 24.94
C PHE A 37 2.29 -15.10 23.96
N LEU A 38 3.45 -15.71 23.69
CA LEU A 38 4.41 -15.17 22.71
C LEU A 38 3.90 -15.29 21.27
N ASN A 39 3.17 -16.35 20.96
CA ASN A 39 2.55 -16.52 19.65
C ASN A 39 1.43 -15.50 19.44
N GLU A 40 0.54 -15.33 20.42
CA GLU A 40 -0.52 -14.30 20.37
C GLU A 40 0.04 -12.89 20.16
N GLN A 41 1.12 -12.53 20.86
CA GLN A 41 1.78 -11.24 20.67
C GLN A 41 2.38 -11.10 19.27
N LYS A 42 3.04 -12.14 18.74
CA LYS A 42 3.60 -12.12 17.38
C LYS A 42 2.51 -11.96 16.34
N GLU A 43 1.41 -12.69 16.48
CA GLU A 43 0.27 -12.56 15.57
C GLU A 43 -0.37 -11.17 15.65
N ALA A 44 -0.51 -10.61 16.85
CA ALA A 44 -1.01 -9.25 17.02
C ALA A 44 -0.08 -8.22 16.36
N GLU A 45 1.24 -8.37 16.51
CA GLU A 45 2.23 -7.53 15.86
C GLU A 45 2.18 -7.66 14.33
N GLN A 46 2.03 -8.88 13.82
CA GLN A 46 1.88 -9.14 12.38
C GLN A 46 0.63 -8.48 11.82
N ARG A 47 -0.54 -8.70 12.44
CA ARG A 47 -1.79 -8.06 12.04
C ARG A 47 -1.69 -6.54 12.06
N PHE A 48 -1.04 -5.97 13.08
CA PHE A 48 -0.82 -4.53 13.16
C PHE A 48 0.05 -4.00 12.02
N LYS A 49 1.14 -4.72 11.67
CA LYS A 49 1.99 -4.35 10.53
C LYS A 49 1.25 -4.45 9.20
N GLU A 50 0.44 -5.49 9.01
CA GLU A 50 -0.40 -5.66 7.82
C GLU A 50 -1.39 -4.50 7.67
N GLU A 51 -2.06 -4.11 8.76
CA GLU A 51 -3.01 -3.01 8.74
C GLU A 51 -2.33 -1.66 8.44
N ILE A 52 -1.11 -1.43 8.96
CA ILE A 52 -0.32 -0.24 8.60
C ILE A 52 -0.02 -0.21 7.10
N ILE A 53 0.47 -1.32 6.54
CA ILE A 53 0.81 -1.39 5.12
C ILE A 53 -0.43 -1.14 4.27
N LYS A 54 -1.55 -1.77 4.64
CA LYS A 54 -2.83 -1.59 3.96
C LYS A 54 -3.31 -0.14 4.01
N SER A 55 -3.28 0.49 5.18
CA SER A 55 -3.67 1.89 5.34
C SER A 55 -2.77 2.84 4.55
N GLN A 56 -1.46 2.56 4.47
CA GLN A 56 -0.53 3.31 3.64
C GLN A 56 -0.85 3.18 2.15
N LEU A 57 -1.16 1.97 1.68
CA LEU A 57 -1.58 1.74 0.29
C LEU A 57 -2.88 2.46 -0.03
N GLU A 58 -3.90 2.35 0.81
CA GLU A 58 -5.19 3.05 0.62
C GLU A 58 -4.99 4.58 0.58
N THR A 59 -4.14 5.12 1.46
CA THR A 59 -3.81 6.55 1.47
C THR A 59 -3.07 6.97 0.19
N GLN A 60 -2.15 6.13 -0.29
CA GLN A 60 -1.41 6.37 -1.52
C GLN A 60 -2.34 6.35 -2.73
N GLU A 61 -3.21 5.35 -2.84
CA GLU A 61 -4.21 5.23 -3.92
C GLU A 61 -5.14 6.45 -3.93
N GLN A 62 -5.66 6.85 -2.77
CA GLN A 62 -6.49 8.06 -2.65
C GLN A 62 -5.73 9.31 -3.08
N THR A 63 -4.45 9.43 -2.71
CA THR A 63 -3.62 10.57 -3.11
C THR A 63 -3.42 10.62 -4.61
N LEU A 64 -3.11 9.48 -5.24
CA LEU A 64 -2.96 9.38 -6.71
C LEU A 64 -4.27 9.73 -7.42
N GLN A 65 -5.40 9.23 -6.91
CA GLN A 65 -6.71 9.55 -7.46
C GLN A 65 -7.04 11.04 -7.35
N ASN A 66 -6.74 11.67 -6.21
CA ASN A 66 -6.92 13.11 -6.02
C ASN A 66 -6.05 13.91 -7.01
N ILE A 67 -4.79 13.51 -7.21
CA ILE A 67 -3.90 14.15 -8.21
C ILE A 67 -4.48 13.98 -9.61
N SER A 68 -4.96 12.79 -9.97
CA SER A 68 -5.61 12.55 -11.27
C SER A 68 -6.77 13.50 -11.53
N TRP A 69 -7.64 13.70 -10.53
CA TRP A 69 -8.76 14.64 -10.64
C TRP A 69 -8.30 16.09 -10.75
N GLU A 70 -7.37 16.53 -9.91
CA GLU A 70 -6.83 17.90 -9.96
C GLU A 70 -6.19 18.19 -11.33
N LEU A 71 -5.46 17.23 -11.89
CA LEU A 71 -4.87 17.38 -13.22
C LEU A 71 -5.92 17.46 -14.33
N HIS A 72 -6.94 16.60 -14.33
CA HIS A 72 -7.96 16.60 -15.38
C HIS A 72 -8.87 17.84 -15.28
N ASP A 73 -9.38 18.12 -14.08
CA ASP A 73 -10.43 19.11 -13.86
C ASP A 73 -9.87 20.52 -13.67
N ASN A 74 -8.70 20.70 -13.05
CA ASN A 74 -8.13 22.03 -12.95
C ASN A 74 -7.24 22.32 -14.16
N VAL A 75 -6.12 21.61 -14.30
CA VAL A 75 -5.11 21.90 -15.34
C VAL A 75 -5.65 21.62 -16.75
N GLY A 76 -6.28 20.46 -16.96
CA GLY A 76 -6.84 20.06 -18.24
C GLY A 76 -7.95 20.99 -18.74
N GLN A 77 -8.82 21.45 -17.84
CA GLN A 77 -9.87 22.40 -18.19
C GLN A 77 -9.28 23.79 -18.51
N LEU A 78 -8.33 24.30 -17.72
CA LEU A 78 -7.67 25.58 -17.99
C LEU A 78 -6.97 25.59 -19.36
N LEU A 79 -6.25 24.53 -19.72
CA LEU A 79 -5.63 24.40 -21.04
C LEU A 79 -6.67 24.31 -22.16
N SER A 80 -7.81 23.65 -21.92
CA SER A 80 -8.92 23.58 -22.88
C SER A 80 -9.53 24.96 -23.13
N VAL A 81 -9.70 25.77 -22.07
CA VAL A 81 -10.16 27.16 -22.17
C VAL A 81 -9.15 28.04 -22.90
N ALA A 82 -7.85 27.92 -22.57
CA ALA A 82 -6.80 28.66 -23.25
C ALA A 82 -6.78 28.36 -24.76
N ARG A 83 -6.91 27.09 -25.15
CA ARG A 83 -7.01 26.69 -26.57
C ARG A 83 -8.25 27.27 -27.24
N MET A 84 -9.39 27.26 -26.55
CA MET A 84 -10.63 27.87 -27.06
C MET A 84 -10.45 29.38 -27.30
N GLN A 85 -9.80 30.09 -26.37
CA GLN A 85 -9.52 31.52 -26.51
C GLN A 85 -8.60 31.81 -27.69
N LEU A 86 -7.55 31.00 -27.91
CA LEU A 86 -6.70 31.13 -29.10
C LEU A 86 -7.48 30.92 -30.39
N ASN A 87 -8.33 29.91 -30.45
CA ASN A 87 -9.18 29.64 -31.63
C ASN A 87 -10.16 30.79 -31.92
N ILE A 88 -10.67 31.48 -30.89
CA ILE A 88 -11.53 32.67 -31.04
C ILE A 88 -10.73 33.88 -31.57
N LEU A 89 -9.47 34.02 -31.15
CA LEU A 89 -8.59 35.13 -31.54
C LEU A 89 -8.06 34.96 -32.97
N GLN A 90 -7.82 33.72 -33.40
CA GLN A 90 -7.16 33.35 -34.66
C GLN A 90 -7.72 34.07 -35.92
N PRO A 91 -9.05 34.23 -36.11
CA PRO A 91 -9.61 34.91 -37.28
C PRO A 91 -9.35 36.43 -37.30
N GLN A 92 -8.98 37.03 -36.17
CA GLN A 92 -8.78 38.48 -36.02
C GLN A 92 -7.32 38.91 -36.23
N LEU A 93 -6.40 37.95 -36.40
CA LEU A 93 -4.96 38.19 -36.46
C LEU A 93 -4.47 38.55 -37.87
N LYS A 94 -3.42 39.37 -37.91
CA LYS A 94 -2.62 39.61 -39.13
C LYS A 94 -1.79 38.38 -39.46
N GLU A 95 -1.42 38.19 -40.73
CA GLU A 95 -0.73 36.98 -41.21
C GLU A 95 0.58 36.70 -40.45
N ASN A 96 1.34 37.75 -40.12
CA ASN A 96 2.58 37.65 -39.36
C ASN A 96 2.40 37.28 -37.86
N GLN A 97 1.16 37.29 -37.35
CA GLN A 97 0.83 36.89 -35.97
C GLN A 97 0.20 35.50 -35.90
N LYS A 98 -0.37 35.01 -37.01
CA LYS A 98 -1.04 33.70 -37.06
C LYS A 98 -0.08 32.54 -36.82
N GLU A 99 1.15 32.63 -37.34
CA GLU A 99 2.16 31.58 -37.17
C GLU A 99 2.49 31.33 -35.69
N LEU A 100 2.80 32.40 -34.94
CA LEU A 100 3.09 32.30 -33.50
C LEU A 100 1.90 31.77 -32.69
N VAL A 101 0.67 32.20 -33.02
CA VAL A 101 -0.54 31.75 -32.33
C VAL A 101 -0.84 30.28 -32.64
N ASN A 102 -0.58 29.81 -33.87
CA ASN A 102 -0.70 28.40 -34.22
C ASN A 102 0.29 27.55 -33.44
N GLU A 103 1.56 27.94 -33.40
CA GLU A 103 2.61 27.23 -32.65
C GLU A 103 2.25 27.15 -31.16
N THR A 104 1.77 28.26 -30.57
CA THR A 104 1.28 28.28 -29.18
C THR A 104 0.10 27.33 -28.98
N GLY A 105 -0.84 27.30 -29.93
CA GLY A 105 -1.99 26.39 -29.90
C GLY A 105 -1.59 24.92 -29.98
N GLU A 106 -0.56 24.59 -30.75
CA GLU A 106 0.01 23.23 -30.83
C GLU A 106 0.68 22.83 -29.51
N ILE A 107 1.45 23.72 -28.89
CA ILE A 107 2.05 23.48 -27.57
C ILE A 107 0.96 23.18 -26.53
N ILE A 108 -0.09 24.01 -26.46
CA ILE A 108 -1.21 23.78 -25.54
C ILE A 108 -1.91 22.45 -25.83
N SER A 109 -2.06 22.09 -27.12
CA SER A 109 -2.67 20.82 -27.51
C SER A 109 -1.86 19.62 -27.05
N LYS A 110 -0.53 19.71 -27.19
CA LYS A 110 0.40 18.69 -26.72
C LYS A 110 0.37 18.57 -25.20
N SER A 111 0.44 19.69 -24.48
CA SER A 111 0.33 19.71 -23.01
C SER A 111 -0.99 19.13 -22.52
N LEU A 112 -2.11 19.44 -23.19
CA LEU A 112 -3.41 18.86 -22.85
C LEU A 112 -3.43 17.33 -23.02
N GLN A 113 -2.77 16.83 -24.07
CA GLN A 113 -2.66 15.39 -24.31
C GLN A 113 -1.80 14.71 -23.23
N GLU A 114 -0.65 15.30 -22.88
CA GLU A 114 0.23 14.79 -21.81
C GLU A 114 -0.49 14.76 -20.46
N ILE A 115 -1.22 15.83 -20.09
CA ILE A 115 -2.01 15.90 -18.86
C ILE A 115 -3.10 14.82 -18.82
N ARG A 116 -3.80 14.59 -19.94
CA ARG A 116 -4.83 13.54 -20.03
C ARG A 116 -4.23 12.15 -19.88
N SER A 117 -3.08 11.88 -20.50
CA SER A 117 -2.37 10.61 -20.33
C SER A 117 -1.92 10.41 -18.89
N LEU A 118 -1.35 11.44 -18.27
CA LEU A 118 -0.89 11.39 -16.87
C LEU A 118 -2.06 11.19 -15.90
N SER A 119 -3.18 11.90 -16.09
CA SER A 119 -4.39 11.72 -15.28
C SER A 119 -4.92 10.28 -15.34
N LYS A 120 -4.97 9.67 -16.54
CA LYS A 120 -5.38 8.27 -16.69
C LYS A 120 -4.45 7.29 -15.95
N LEU A 121 -3.14 7.50 -16.04
CA LEU A 121 -2.15 6.66 -15.36
C LEU A 121 -2.25 6.72 -13.84
N LEU A 122 -2.52 7.90 -13.30
CA LEU A 122 -2.63 8.13 -11.86
C LEU A 122 -3.98 7.69 -11.28
N ASN A 123 -4.93 7.29 -12.11
CA ASN A 123 -6.24 6.82 -11.68
C ASN A 123 -6.23 5.29 -11.46
N PRO A 124 -6.24 4.82 -10.20
CA PRO A 124 -6.14 3.39 -9.90
C PRO A 124 -7.32 2.58 -10.45
N GLU A 125 -8.52 3.16 -10.51
CA GLU A 125 -9.70 2.50 -11.09
C GLU A 125 -9.56 2.30 -12.60
N MET A 126 -8.98 3.29 -13.30
CA MET A 126 -8.68 3.17 -14.73
C MET A 126 -7.69 2.04 -14.98
N VAL A 127 -6.58 1.99 -14.23
CA VAL A 127 -5.58 0.91 -14.32
C VAL A 127 -6.20 -0.46 -14.03
N LYS A 128 -7.11 -0.55 -13.05
CA LYS A 128 -7.82 -1.79 -12.73
C LYS A 128 -8.77 -2.25 -13.85
N ASN A 129 -9.33 -1.32 -14.63
CA ASN A 129 -10.32 -1.60 -15.67
C ASN A 129 -9.70 -1.91 -17.05
N ILE A 130 -8.51 -1.38 -17.36
CA ILE A 130 -7.83 -1.61 -18.65
C ILE A 130 -7.09 -2.96 -18.72
N GLY A 131 -6.93 -3.66 -17.59
CA GLY A 131 -6.22 -4.94 -17.56
C GLY A 131 -4.69 -4.78 -17.58
N LEU A 132 -3.98 -5.86 -17.23
CA LEU A 132 -2.53 -5.84 -17.02
C LEU A 132 -1.75 -5.58 -18.31
N ASP A 133 -2.22 -6.12 -19.42
CA ASP A 133 -1.63 -5.99 -20.75
C ASP A 133 -1.65 -4.54 -21.26
N GLU A 134 -2.79 -3.87 -21.13
CA GLU A 134 -2.95 -2.49 -21.57
C GLU A 134 -2.22 -1.51 -20.63
N ALA A 135 -2.17 -1.81 -19.32
CA ALA A 135 -1.38 -1.04 -18.36
C ALA A 135 0.13 -1.12 -18.62
N ILE A 136 0.67 -2.30 -18.95
CA ILE A 136 2.08 -2.47 -19.31
C ILE A 136 2.40 -1.72 -20.61
N GLN A 137 1.52 -1.79 -21.61
CA GLN A 137 1.73 -1.07 -22.86
C GLN A 137 1.75 0.45 -22.63
N LEU A 138 0.87 0.97 -21.77
CA LEU A 138 0.84 2.39 -21.43
C LEU A 138 2.12 2.84 -20.73
N GLU A 139 2.71 2.00 -19.88
CA GLU A 139 3.98 2.29 -19.22
C GLU A 139 5.16 2.24 -20.21
N ILE A 140 5.15 1.31 -21.18
CA ILE A 140 6.15 1.23 -22.26
C ILE A 140 6.07 2.48 -23.15
N ASP A 141 4.87 2.91 -23.54
CA ASP A 141 4.65 4.09 -24.39
C ASP A 141 5.08 5.40 -23.69
N ARG A 142 5.12 5.42 -22.35
CA ARG A 142 5.63 6.58 -21.58
C ARG A 142 7.15 6.74 -21.67
N PHE A 143 7.88 5.65 -21.88
CA PHE A 143 9.36 5.65 -21.90
C PHE A 143 9.96 5.84 -23.30
N ASN A 144 9.14 5.77 -24.35
CA ASN A 144 9.54 5.97 -25.75
C ASN A 144 9.08 7.35 -26.26
#